data_AF-A0A3D0PD06-F1
#
_entry.id   AF-A0A3D0PD06-F1
#
_cell.length_a   1.000
_cell.length_b   1.000
_cell.length_c   1.000
_cell.angle_alpha   90.00
_cell.angle_beta   90.00
_cell.angle_gamma   90.00
#
_symmetry.space_group_name_H-M   'P 1'
#
loop_
_entity.id
_entity.type
_entity.pdbx_description
1 polymer ?
#
loop_
_entity_poly.entity_id
_entity_poly.type
_entity_poly.pdbx_seq_one_letter_code
_entity_poly.pdbx_strand_id
1 'polypeptide(L)'
;NQRSVPLMQRKAWVLGLALSLLIPAPLQAKTTEACSPPKPGRYVVMGEGLVAQKPTAHLIVEEWLPDGRIEGIAFQRSGQDFQSQNYSGTYQAQNTCKAVVRRPLTSSIASSIAVLNPSGEPTYSLAMQPEAVFSSRWFQQGKQSCRASDLDGVVLSQQRGLSWDERSWRPNAVVQREEWSDGTVRGQAFSSYAGQGEQATYSGQLQVRADCVARLQETDSKGTTYNYSAVVLTGGRGYIYLQQEAKDLTLGLLERVSR
;
A
#
# COMPACT_ATOMS: atom_id res chain seq x y z
N ASN A 1 70.11 65.91 -7.08
CA ASN A 1 71.27 65.87 -6.18
C ASN A 1 70.83 65.44 -4.80
N GLN A 2 71.52 64.44 -4.27
CA GLN A 2 71.77 64.14 -2.85
C GLN A 2 70.63 63.66 -1.93
N ARG A 3 70.96 62.49 -1.35
CA ARG A 3 70.35 61.74 -0.27
C ARG A 3 70.17 62.56 1.01
N SER A 4 69.19 62.20 1.83
CA SER A 4 69.24 62.37 3.29
C SER A 4 68.44 61.26 3.99
N VAL A 5 68.99 60.83 5.12
CA VAL A 5 68.74 59.58 5.87
C VAL A 5 67.58 59.75 6.89
N PRO A 6 67.25 58.79 7.79
CA PRO A 6 65.89 58.34 8.05
C PRO A 6 65.31 58.92 9.36
N LEU A 7 64.02 58.70 9.62
CA LEU A 7 63.53 58.73 11.01
C LEU A 7 62.48 57.66 11.27
N MET A 8 62.68 57.05 12.42
CA MET A 8 62.05 55.88 13.00
C MET A 8 60.57 56.07 13.36
N GLN A 9 59.91 54.91 13.46
CA GLN A 9 58.80 54.57 14.36
C GLN A 9 57.40 55.14 14.05
N ARG A 10 56.47 54.22 13.75
CA ARG A 10 55.59 53.60 14.76
C ARG A 10 54.81 52.47 14.10
N LYS A 11 55.08 51.21 14.50
CA LYS A 11 54.24 50.06 14.13
C LYS A 11 53.08 49.98 15.12
N ALA A 12 51.90 50.41 14.70
CA ALA A 12 50.65 50.10 15.37
C ALA A 12 50.33 48.62 15.14
N TRP A 13 50.15 47.89 16.23
CA TRP A 13 49.70 46.49 16.20
C TRP A 13 48.19 46.48 15.92
N VAL A 14 47.80 45.98 14.74
CA VAL A 14 46.41 45.65 14.45
C VAL A 14 46.15 44.26 15.03
N LEU A 15 45.40 44.20 16.14
CA LEU A 15 44.81 42.95 16.61
C LEU A 15 43.72 42.53 15.61
N GLY A 16 44.02 41.53 14.79
CA GLY A 16 43.05 40.87 13.92
C GLY A 16 42.10 40.01 14.77
N LEU A 17 40.85 40.44 14.88
CA LEU A 17 39.74 39.58 15.33
C LEU A 17 39.49 38.52 14.25
N ALA A 18 40.00 37.32 14.47
CA ALA A 18 39.64 36.15 13.67
C ALA A 18 38.22 35.72 14.05
N LEU A 19 37.25 36.10 13.23
CA LEU A 19 35.87 35.62 13.34
C LEU A 19 35.85 34.16 12.83
N SER A 20 35.95 33.20 13.74
CA SER A 20 35.80 31.78 13.41
C SER A 20 34.35 31.51 13.00
N LEU A 21 34.10 31.45 11.68
CA LEU A 21 32.88 30.86 11.13
C LEU A 21 32.85 29.38 11.53
N LEU A 22 32.04 29.05 12.55
CA LEU A 22 31.64 27.68 12.87
C LEU A 22 30.78 27.17 11.70
N ILE A 23 31.43 26.58 10.71
CA ILE A 23 30.74 25.75 9.71
C ILE A 23 30.33 24.47 10.45
N PRO A 24 29.02 24.19 10.65
CA PRO A 24 28.61 22.93 11.23
C PRO A 24 29.13 21.79 10.35
N ALA A 25 29.82 20.84 10.96
CA ALA A 25 30.25 19.63 10.27
C ALA A 25 29.01 18.99 9.61
N PRO A 26 29.12 18.51 8.35
CA PRO A 26 28.03 17.76 7.74
C PRO A 26 27.67 16.62 8.69
N LEU A 27 26.39 16.54 9.08
CA LEU A 27 25.84 15.39 9.77
C LEU A 27 26.20 14.16 8.94
N GLN A 28 27.21 13.41 9.37
CA GLN A 28 27.47 12.09 8.84
C GLN A 28 26.25 11.26 9.22
N ALA A 29 25.39 10.99 8.24
CA ALA A 29 24.34 10.00 8.38
C ALA A 29 25.02 8.71 8.85
N LYS A 30 24.65 8.22 10.04
CA LYS A 30 25.11 6.92 10.52
C LYS A 30 24.82 5.90 9.42
N THR A 31 25.83 5.09 9.12
CA THR A 31 25.79 4.05 8.10
C THR A 31 24.55 3.19 8.27
N THR A 32 23.84 3.08 7.15
CA THR A 32 22.64 2.29 6.83
C THR A 32 22.44 1.06 7.72
N GLU A 33 21.34 1.05 8.48
CA GLU A 33 20.80 -0.15 9.11
C GLU A 33 20.66 -1.24 8.03
N ALA A 34 21.45 -2.30 8.13
CA ALA A 34 21.39 -3.40 7.18
C ALA A 34 20.09 -4.17 7.43
N CYS A 35 19.12 -4.08 6.51
CA CYS A 35 17.91 -4.87 6.65
C CYS A 35 18.22 -6.37 6.56
N SER A 36 17.47 -7.16 7.32
CA SER A 36 17.48 -8.61 7.21
C SER A 36 17.13 -9.06 5.78
N PRO A 37 17.59 -10.24 5.35
CA PRO A 37 17.15 -10.85 4.10
C PRO A 37 15.61 -10.91 4.00
N PRO A 38 15.03 -10.99 2.80
CA PRO A 38 13.60 -11.04 2.63
C PRO A 38 13.01 -12.23 3.41
N LYS A 39 12.07 -11.95 4.31
CA LYS A 39 11.55 -12.90 5.28
C LYS A 39 10.49 -13.81 4.64
N PRO A 40 10.68 -15.15 4.64
CA PRO A 40 9.64 -16.08 4.23
C PRO A 40 8.38 -15.94 5.08
N GLY A 41 7.21 -16.20 4.50
CA GLY A 41 5.93 -16.10 5.20
C GLY A 41 4.78 -15.76 4.28
N ARG A 42 3.59 -15.63 4.88
CA ARG A 42 2.36 -15.28 4.18
C ARG A 42 2.18 -13.77 4.18
N TYR A 43 1.77 -13.22 3.04
CA TYR A 43 1.58 -11.80 2.83
C TYR A 43 0.28 -11.55 2.08
N VAL A 44 -0.35 -10.42 2.42
CA VAL A 44 -1.43 -9.83 1.63
C VAL A 44 -0.87 -8.58 0.96
N VAL A 45 -1.16 -8.41 -0.33
CA VAL A 45 -0.72 -7.24 -1.09
C VAL A 45 -1.94 -6.56 -1.66
N MET A 46 -2.11 -5.29 -1.31
CA MET A 46 -3.10 -4.41 -1.94
C MET A 46 -2.34 -3.42 -2.81
N GLY A 47 -2.77 -3.20 -4.04
CA GLY A 47 -2.11 -2.27 -4.94
C GLY A 47 -3.05 -1.71 -5.97
N GLU A 48 -2.77 -0.48 -6.38
CA GLU A 48 -3.57 0.25 -7.34
C GLU A 48 -2.70 1.24 -8.13
N GLY A 49 -3.21 1.63 -9.29
CA GLY A 49 -2.58 2.60 -10.16
C GLY A 49 -3.04 2.47 -11.61
N LEU A 50 -2.12 2.75 -12.54
CA LEU A 50 -2.34 2.66 -13.97
C LEU A 50 -1.37 1.64 -14.58
N VAL A 51 -1.87 0.83 -15.51
CA VAL A 51 -1.07 -0.07 -16.34
C VAL A 51 -1.54 0.08 -17.77
N ALA A 52 -0.64 0.46 -18.70
CA ALA A 52 -0.99 0.78 -20.08
C ALA A 52 -2.17 1.77 -20.17
N GLN A 53 -2.14 2.82 -19.33
CA GLN A 53 -3.19 3.84 -19.17
C GLN A 53 -4.55 3.34 -18.69
N LYS A 54 -4.67 2.06 -18.31
CA LYS A 54 -5.89 1.47 -17.78
C LYS A 54 -5.82 1.45 -16.24
N PRO A 55 -6.83 1.98 -15.52
CA PRO A 55 -6.94 1.80 -14.08
C PRO A 55 -6.83 0.34 -13.69
N THR A 56 -5.93 0.05 -12.77
CA THR A 56 -5.65 -1.32 -12.36
C THR A 56 -5.59 -1.37 -10.85
N ALA A 57 -6.18 -2.41 -10.25
CA ALA A 57 -6.03 -2.74 -8.85
C ALA A 57 -5.83 -4.23 -8.67
N HIS A 58 -5.13 -4.62 -7.61
CA HIS A 58 -5.03 -6.00 -7.18
C HIS A 58 -5.20 -6.16 -5.68
N LEU A 59 -5.69 -7.34 -5.33
CA LEU A 59 -5.66 -7.91 -4.00
C LEU A 59 -5.03 -9.29 -4.13
N ILE A 60 -3.88 -9.49 -3.52
CA ILE A 60 -3.09 -10.71 -3.65
C ILE A 60 -2.92 -11.32 -2.26
N VAL A 61 -3.06 -12.64 -2.18
CA VAL A 61 -2.63 -13.43 -1.04
C VAL A 61 -1.54 -14.37 -1.53
N GLU A 62 -0.35 -14.27 -0.95
CA GLU A 62 0.79 -15.06 -1.38
C GLU A 62 1.66 -15.55 -0.22
N GLU A 63 2.35 -16.65 -0.43
CA GLU A 63 3.34 -17.21 0.48
C GLU A 63 4.72 -17.16 -0.16
N TRP A 64 5.67 -16.54 0.53
CA TRP A 64 7.08 -16.54 0.21
C TRP A 64 7.74 -17.73 0.87
N LEU A 65 8.26 -18.64 0.04
CA LEU A 65 8.94 -19.86 0.47
C LEU A 65 10.44 -19.62 0.68
N PRO A 66 11.10 -20.33 1.61
CA PRO A 66 12.52 -20.12 1.92
C PRO A 66 13.49 -20.25 0.74
N ASP A 67 13.08 -20.94 -0.33
CA ASP A 67 13.86 -21.15 -1.55
C ASP A 67 13.72 -20.01 -2.58
N GLY A 68 12.98 -18.95 -2.26
CA GLY A 68 12.75 -17.81 -3.15
C GLY A 68 11.52 -17.99 -4.07
N ARG A 69 10.78 -19.09 -3.96
CA ARG A 69 9.51 -19.27 -4.69
C ARG A 69 8.36 -18.53 -4.01
N ILE A 70 7.35 -18.20 -4.80
CA ILE A 70 6.08 -17.64 -4.35
C ILE A 70 4.95 -18.53 -4.82
N GLU A 71 3.98 -18.79 -3.96
CA GLU A 71 2.70 -19.42 -4.32
C GLU A 71 1.57 -18.49 -3.87
N GLY A 72 0.59 -18.22 -4.73
CA GLY A 72 -0.46 -17.28 -4.36
C GLY A 72 -1.66 -17.26 -5.28
N ILE A 73 -2.64 -16.46 -4.87
CA ILE A 73 -3.83 -16.12 -5.63
C ILE A 73 -3.91 -14.60 -5.76
N ALA A 74 -4.17 -14.13 -6.97
CA ALA A 74 -4.39 -12.72 -7.28
C ALA A 74 -5.85 -12.50 -7.69
N PHE A 75 -6.48 -11.49 -7.12
CA PHE A 75 -7.73 -10.89 -7.58
C PHE A 75 -7.38 -9.55 -8.21
N GLN A 76 -7.89 -9.29 -9.40
CA GLN A 76 -7.42 -8.18 -10.23
C GLN A 76 -8.57 -7.46 -10.91
N ARG A 77 -8.44 -6.15 -10.99
CA ARG A 77 -9.25 -5.26 -11.81
C ARG A 77 -8.36 -4.58 -12.83
N SER A 78 -8.73 -4.63 -14.10
CA SER A 78 -8.12 -3.85 -15.18
C SER A 78 -9.21 -3.10 -15.93
N GLY A 79 -9.49 -1.89 -15.46
CA GLY A 79 -10.67 -1.13 -15.79
C GLY A 79 -11.93 -1.87 -15.32
N GLN A 80 -12.77 -2.21 -16.28
CA GLN A 80 -14.06 -2.86 -16.05
C GLN A 80 -13.92 -4.39 -15.86
N ASP A 81 -12.75 -4.95 -16.21
CA ASP A 81 -12.54 -6.39 -16.23
C ASP A 81 -12.07 -6.87 -14.86
N PHE A 82 -12.76 -7.87 -14.30
CA PHE A 82 -12.36 -8.57 -13.08
C PHE A 82 -11.89 -9.99 -13.41
N GLN A 83 -10.81 -10.42 -12.75
CA GLN A 83 -10.34 -11.80 -12.83
C GLN A 83 -9.67 -12.26 -11.54
N SER A 84 -9.60 -13.56 -11.36
CA SER A 84 -8.80 -14.20 -10.32
C SER A 84 -7.92 -15.29 -10.90
N GLN A 85 -6.67 -15.39 -10.45
CA GLN A 85 -5.70 -16.37 -10.95
C GLN A 85 -4.82 -16.88 -9.80
N ASN A 86 -4.67 -18.21 -9.72
CA ASN A 86 -3.58 -18.83 -8.94
C ASN A 86 -2.28 -18.74 -9.75
N TYR A 87 -1.16 -18.51 -9.09
CA TYR A 87 0.14 -18.39 -9.76
C TYR A 87 1.29 -18.92 -8.91
N SER A 88 2.39 -19.19 -9.59
CA SER A 88 3.70 -19.44 -8.99
C SER A 88 4.69 -18.38 -9.48
N GLY A 89 5.35 -17.71 -8.55
CA GLY A 89 6.28 -16.62 -8.82
C GLY A 89 7.63 -16.81 -8.12
N THR A 90 8.40 -15.74 -8.07
CA THR A 90 9.71 -15.75 -7.39
C THR A 90 9.98 -14.41 -6.71
N TYR A 91 10.71 -14.43 -5.60
CA TYR A 91 11.37 -13.25 -5.05
C TYR A 91 12.88 -13.46 -4.95
N GLN A 92 13.63 -12.39 -5.07
CA GLN A 92 15.08 -12.40 -4.92
C GLN A 92 15.55 -11.14 -4.20
N ALA A 93 16.43 -11.29 -3.23
CA ALA A 93 17.12 -10.16 -2.62
C ALA A 93 17.95 -9.42 -3.67
N GLN A 94 17.82 -8.09 -3.77
CA GLN A 94 18.63 -7.28 -4.68
C GLN A 94 19.79 -6.60 -3.95
N ASN A 95 19.51 -6.07 -2.75
CA ASN A 95 20.48 -5.46 -1.84
C ASN A 95 19.90 -5.43 -0.42
N THR A 96 20.59 -4.78 0.53
CA THR A 96 20.04 -4.52 1.85
C THR A 96 18.76 -3.70 1.71
N CYS A 97 17.65 -4.24 2.18
CA CYS A 97 16.31 -3.63 2.23
C CYS A 97 15.44 -3.72 0.97
N LYS A 98 15.79 -4.52 -0.05
CA LYS A 98 14.95 -4.69 -1.24
C LYS A 98 14.85 -6.12 -1.74
N ALA A 99 13.67 -6.50 -2.20
CA ALA A 99 13.42 -7.73 -2.93
C ALA A 99 12.80 -7.42 -4.30
N VAL A 100 13.32 -8.04 -5.35
CA VAL A 100 12.65 -8.08 -6.66
C VAL A 100 11.63 -9.21 -6.61
N VAL A 101 10.38 -8.89 -6.92
CA VAL A 101 9.26 -9.84 -6.91
C VAL A 101 8.72 -9.98 -8.32
N ARG A 102 8.65 -11.21 -8.83
CA ARG A 102 8.13 -11.55 -10.15
C ARG A 102 6.93 -12.46 -10.03
N ARG A 103 5.85 -12.10 -10.71
CA ARG A 103 4.58 -12.84 -10.76
C ARG A 103 4.15 -13.00 -12.22
N PRO A 104 3.80 -14.20 -12.71
CA PRO A 104 3.36 -14.39 -14.09
C PRO A 104 1.87 -14.03 -14.24
N LEU A 105 1.50 -12.81 -13.84
CA LEU A 105 0.11 -12.34 -13.84
C LEU A 105 -0.20 -11.67 -15.17
N THR A 106 -1.25 -12.14 -15.84
CA THR A 106 -1.75 -11.52 -17.08
C THR A 106 -2.54 -10.26 -16.74
N SER A 107 -2.36 -9.18 -17.52
CA SER A 107 -3.12 -7.92 -17.38
C SER A 107 -2.91 -7.15 -16.05
N SER A 108 -1.79 -7.37 -15.37
CA SER A 108 -1.44 -6.69 -14.11
C SER A 108 0.08 -6.49 -13.99
N ILE A 109 0.58 -6.36 -12.77
CA ILE A 109 2.00 -6.15 -12.46
C ILE A 109 2.75 -7.48 -12.41
N ALA A 110 3.57 -7.71 -13.42
CA ALA A 110 4.41 -8.91 -13.53
C ALA A 110 5.71 -8.80 -12.73
N SER A 111 6.19 -7.57 -12.48
CA SER A 111 7.44 -7.33 -11.76
C SER A 111 7.36 -6.07 -10.90
N SER A 112 7.84 -6.18 -9.67
CA SER A 112 7.90 -5.08 -8.70
C SER A 112 9.15 -5.15 -7.83
N ILE A 113 9.55 -4.01 -7.25
CA ILE A 113 10.55 -3.96 -6.18
C ILE A 113 9.81 -3.70 -4.87
N ALA A 114 9.92 -4.63 -3.93
CA ALA A 114 9.44 -4.48 -2.57
C ALA A 114 10.53 -3.91 -1.67
N VAL A 115 10.17 -2.90 -0.88
CA VAL A 115 10.99 -2.32 0.18
C VAL A 115 10.76 -3.09 1.47
N LEU A 116 11.84 -3.55 2.08
CA LEU A 116 11.81 -4.35 3.30
C LEU A 116 12.02 -3.46 4.53
N ASN A 117 11.35 -3.78 5.62
CA ASN A 117 11.66 -3.22 6.94
C ASN A 117 12.94 -3.88 7.52
N PRO A 118 13.44 -3.45 8.69
CA PRO A 118 14.64 -4.04 9.30
C PRO A 118 14.54 -5.55 9.58
N SER A 119 13.33 -6.08 9.81
CA SER A 119 13.09 -7.53 10.01
C SER A 119 12.97 -8.33 8.71
N GLY A 120 13.13 -7.68 7.54
CA GLY A 120 13.10 -8.33 6.23
C GLY A 120 11.69 -8.49 5.67
N GLU A 121 10.66 -7.91 6.28
CA GLU A 121 9.28 -7.99 5.81
C GLU A 121 9.02 -6.91 4.76
N PRO A 122 8.39 -7.27 3.61
CA PRO A 122 7.97 -6.28 2.63
C PRO A 122 6.90 -5.34 3.22
N THR A 123 6.99 -4.05 2.90
CA THR A 123 6.08 -3.01 3.40
C THR A 123 5.37 -2.29 2.26
N TYR A 124 6.13 -1.85 1.25
CA TYR A 124 5.63 -1.19 0.06
C TYR A 124 6.34 -1.72 -1.17
N SER A 125 5.71 -1.65 -2.33
CA SER A 125 6.37 -1.94 -3.60
C SER A 125 5.97 -1.00 -4.71
N LEU A 126 6.85 -0.88 -5.70
CA LEU A 126 6.58 -0.16 -6.94
C LEU A 126 6.73 -1.12 -8.13
N ALA A 127 5.82 -1.01 -9.10
CA ALA A 127 5.94 -1.72 -10.37
C ALA A 127 7.18 -1.25 -11.15
N MET A 128 7.87 -2.18 -11.80
CA MET A 128 9.08 -1.89 -12.59
C MET A 128 8.91 -2.11 -14.09
N GLN A 129 7.71 -2.47 -14.53
CA GLN A 129 7.43 -2.70 -15.95
C GLN A 129 7.11 -1.38 -16.67
N PRO A 130 7.37 -1.29 -17.99
CA PRO A 130 6.96 -0.14 -18.80
C PRO A 130 5.47 0.15 -18.67
N GLU A 131 5.11 1.43 -18.82
CA GLU A 131 3.72 1.91 -18.83
C GLU A 131 2.91 1.62 -17.55
N ALA A 132 3.59 1.28 -16.45
CA ALA A 132 2.98 1.09 -15.15
C ALA A 132 3.34 2.24 -14.20
N VAL A 133 2.31 2.90 -13.67
CA VAL A 133 2.40 3.79 -12.51
C VAL A 133 1.56 3.15 -11.42
N PHE A 134 2.17 2.22 -10.69
CA PHE A 134 1.45 1.33 -9.79
C PHE A 134 2.26 1.06 -8.53
N SER A 135 1.61 1.24 -7.39
CA SER A 135 2.22 1.01 -6.08
C SER A 135 1.43 -0.03 -5.29
N SER A 136 2.05 -0.63 -4.30
CA SER A 136 1.36 -1.57 -3.41
C SER A 136 1.82 -1.42 -1.98
N ARG A 137 0.95 -1.83 -1.07
CA ARG A 137 1.20 -1.97 0.36
C ARG A 137 1.07 -3.43 0.75
N TRP A 138 1.96 -3.85 1.63
CA TRP A 138 2.11 -5.23 2.06
C TRP A 138 1.71 -5.38 3.51
N PHE A 139 1.10 -6.52 3.80
CA PHE A 139 0.64 -6.87 5.13
C PHE A 139 1.10 -8.28 5.43
N GLN A 140 1.93 -8.43 6.46
CA GLN A 140 2.26 -9.77 6.95
C GLN A 140 1.00 -10.48 7.42
N GLN A 141 0.89 -11.76 7.11
CA GLN A 141 -0.14 -12.63 7.62
C GLN A 141 0.43 -13.67 8.58
N GLY A 142 -0.13 -13.68 9.78
CA GLY A 142 0.24 -14.64 10.81
C GLY A 142 -0.18 -16.06 10.41
N LYS A 143 0.28 -17.05 11.17
CA LYS A 143 -0.12 -18.45 10.99
C LYS A 143 -1.50 -18.78 11.55
N GLN A 144 -2.20 -17.79 12.11
CA GLN A 144 -3.52 -17.94 12.70
C GLN A 144 -4.56 -18.19 11.61
N SER A 145 -5.57 -19.02 11.90
CA SER A 145 -6.75 -19.14 11.04
C SER A 145 -7.56 -17.85 11.09
N CYS A 146 -8.07 -17.39 9.95
CA CYS A 146 -9.00 -16.27 9.91
C CYS A 146 -10.45 -16.75 10.01
N ARG A 147 -11.26 -16.01 10.75
CA ARG A 147 -12.69 -16.26 10.97
C ARG A 147 -13.46 -14.98 10.75
N ALA A 148 -14.73 -15.11 10.38
CA ALA A 148 -15.61 -13.95 10.26
C ALA A 148 -15.72 -13.18 11.60
N SER A 149 -15.74 -13.91 12.72
CA SER A 149 -15.74 -13.34 14.08
C SER A 149 -14.50 -12.49 14.41
N ASP A 150 -13.40 -12.62 13.65
CA ASP A 150 -12.22 -11.77 13.85
C ASP A 150 -12.50 -10.30 13.51
N LEU A 151 -13.57 -10.04 12.75
CA LEU A 151 -14.06 -8.71 12.40
C LEU A 151 -15.08 -8.13 13.38
N ASP A 152 -15.61 -8.92 14.32
CA ASP A 152 -16.70 -8.49 15.20
C ASP A 152 -16.42 -7.14 15.87
N GLY A 153 -17.42 -6.24 15.83
CA GLY A 153 -17.29 -4.87 16.32
C GLY A 153 -17.23 -3.85 15.18
N VAL A 154 -16.50 -2.75 15.39
CA VAL A 154 -16.51 -1.61 14.47
C VAL A 154 -15.22 -1.56 13.67
N VAL A 155 -15.36 -1.42 12.36
CA VAL A 155 -14.26 -1.11 11.43
C VAL A 155 -14.55 0.20 10.72
N LEU A 156 -13.49 0.93 10.41
CA LEU A 156 -13.55 2.21 9.71
C LEU A 156 -12.66 2.15 8.47
N SER A 157 -13.00 2.95 7.47
CA SER A 157 -12.23 3.05 6.25
C SER A 157 -12.28 4.44 5.65
N GLN A 158 -11.16 4.84 5.05
CA GLN A 158 -11.09 5.94 4.12
C GLN A 158 -10.47 5.43 2.83
N GLN A 159 -11.16 5.63 1.71
CA GLN A 159 -10.83 5.05 0.43
C GLN A 159 -10.84 6.10 -0.66
N ARG A 160 -10.05 5.83 -1.69
CA ARG A 160 -10.09 6.52 -2.98
C ARG A 160 -10.24 5.46 -4.05
N GLY A 161 -10.96 5.80 -5.11
CA GLY A 161 -11.22 4.88 -6.20
C GLY A 161 -11.56 5.63 -7.47
N LEU A 162 -12.08 4.89 -8.43
CA LEU A 162 -12.49 5.41 -9.73
C LEU A 162 -13.86 4.86 -10.10
N SER A 163 -14.76 5.74 -10.55
CA SER A 163 -16.05 5.39 -11.15
C SER A 163 -16.02 5.62 -12.65
N TRP A 164 -16.63 4.72 -13.41
CA TRP A 164 -16.77 4.82 -14.86
C TRP A 164 -18.06 5.56 -15.22
N ASP A 165 -17.95 6.70 -15.88
CA ASP A 165 -19.08 7.55 -16.31
C ASP A 165 -19.57 7.25 -17.74
N GLU A 166 -19.37 6.01 -18.22
CA GLU A 166 -19.60 5.56 -19.60
C GLU A 166 -18.59 6.09 -20.63
N ARG A 167 -17.80 7.11 -20.30
CA ARG A 167 -16.81 7.70 -21.21
C ARG A 167 -15.39 7.70 -20.66
N SER A 168 -15.26 7.87 -19.34
CA SER A 168 -14.01 8.10 -18.66
C SER A 168 -14.05 7.64 -17.21
N TRP A 169 -12.88 7.32 -16.67
CA TRP A 169 -12.72 7.06 -15.24
C TRP A 169 -12.62 8.38 -14.48
N ARG A 170 -13.45 8.52 -13.45
CA ARG A 170 -13.52 9.70 -12.60
C ARG A 170 -13.11 9.34 -11.17
N PRO A 171 -12.25 10.13 -10.52
CA PRO A 171 -11.94 9.94 -9.11
C PRO A 171 -13.20 9.96 -8.24
N ASN A 172 -13.26 9.03 -7.31
CA ASN A 172 -14.22 9.03 -6.22
C ASN A 172 -13.48 8.88 -4.87
N ALA A 173 -14.17 9.20 -3.79
CA ALA A 173 -13.68 8.96 -2.45
C ALA A 173 -14.82 8.48 -1.57
N VAL A 174 -14.53 7.58 -0.63
CA VAL A 174 -15.53 7.00 0.26
C VAL A 174 -14.97 6.93 1.68
N VAL A 175 -15.78 7.30 2.66
CA VAL A 175 -15.55 7.00 4.08
C VAL A 175 -16.65 6.08 4.55
N GLN A 176 -16.29 5.01 5.24
CA GLN A 176 -17.21 3.99 5.70
C GLN A 176 -17.05 3.72 7.19
N ARG A 177 -18.18 3.46 7.84
CA ARG A 177 -18.26 2.82 9.14
C ARG A 177 -19.09 1.57 9.01
N GLU A 178 -18.55 0.47 9.49
CA GLU A 178 -19.23 -0.82 9.49
C GLU A 178 -19.26 -1.39 10.90
N GLU A 179 -20.36 -2.09 11.17
CA GLU A 179 -20.55 -2.89 12.36
C GLU A 179 -20.74 -4.35 11.98
N TRP A 180 -19.84 -5.18 12.49
CA TRP A 180 -19.73 -6.59 12.18
C TRP A 180 -20.19 -7.44 13.36
N SER A 181 -20.93 -8.50 13.04
CA SER A 181 -21.27 -9.55 13.98
C SER A 181 -21.43 -10.87 13.23
N ASP A 182 -20.58 -11.84 13.56
CA ASP A 182 -20.63 -13.23 13.05
C ASP A 182 -20.76 -13.30 11.52
N GLY A 183 -19.90 -12.54 10.82
CA GLY A 183 -19.88 -12.50 9.36
C GLY A 183 -21.02 -11.74 8.71
N THR A 184 -21.92 -11.13 9.48
CA THR A 184 -22.89 -10.16 8.98
C THR A 184 -22.38 -8.75 9.18
N VAL A 185 -22.57 -7.88 8.20
CA VAL A 185 -22.21 -6.47 8.26
C VAL A 185 -23.44 -5.58 8.12
N ARG A 186 -23.44 -4.47 8.86
CA ARG A 186 -24.27 -3.30 8.61
C ARG A 186 -23.37 -2.09 8.54
N GLY A 187 -23.47 -1.34 7.45
CA GLY A 187 -22.58 -0.24 7.19
C GLY A 187 -23.28 1.02 6.72
N GLN A 188 -22.53 2.10 6.78
CA GLN A 188 -22.88 3.39 6.21
C GLN A 188 -21.67 3.92 5.44
N ALA A 189 -21.92 4.35 4.20
CA ALA A 189 -20.94 4.96 3.33
C ALA A 189 -21.30 6.43 3.09
N PHE A 190 -20.28 7.28 3.14
CA PHE A 190 -20.32 8.66 2.69
C PHE A 190 -19.36 8.77 1.51
N SER A 191 -19.93 9.00 0.33
CA SER A 191 -19.21 8.98 -0.93
C SER A 191 -19.15 10.39 -1.53
N SER A 192 -18.08 10.66 -2.26
CA SER A 192 -17.93 11.84 -3.11
C SER A 192 -17.68 11.39 -4.53
N TYR A 193 -18.61 11.73 -5.43
CA TYR A 193 -18.54 11.43 -6.86
C TYR A 193 -18.51 12.75 -7.63
N ALA A 194 -17.38 13.07 -8.27
CA ALA A 194 -17.22 14.32 -9.02
C ALA A 194 -17.66 15.59 -8.23
N GLY A 195 -17.41 15.60 -6.91
CA GLY A 195 -17.78 16.71 -6.02
C GLY A 195 -19.21 16.67 -5.48
N GLN A 196 -20.02 15.68 -5.86
CA GLN A 196 -21.35 15.43 -5.30
C GLN A 196 -21.26 14.44 -4.15
N GLY A 197 -21.81 14.82 -3.00
CA GLY A 197 -21.90 13.97 -1.83
C GLY A 197 -23.08 13.01 -1.93
N GLU A 198 -22.85 11.75 -1.58
CA GLU A 198 -23.89 10.74 -1.46
C GLU A 198 -23.74 9.99 -0.12
N GLN A 199 -24.87 9.57 0.43
CA GLN A 199 -24.90 8.71 1.60
C GLN A 199 -25.79 7.50 1.33
N ALA A 200 -25.32 6.32 1.71
CA ALA A 200 -26.08 5.08 1.63
C ALA A 200 -25.82 4.22 2.87
N THR A 201 -26.85 3.52 3.33
CA THR A 201 -26.68 2.40 4.26
C THR A 201 -26.63 1.10 3.47
N TYR A 202 -25.99 0.08 4.02
CA TYR A 202 -25.91 -1.24 3.39
C TYR A 202 -25.86 -2.34 4.44
N SER A 203 -26.16 -3.55 3.99
CA SER A 203 -25.99 -4.76 4.79
C SER A 203 -25.45 -5.89 3.93
N GLY A 204 -24.75 -6.83 4.54
CA GLY A 204 -24.08 -7.88 3.78
C GLY A 204 -23.64 -9.07 4.60
N GLN A 205 -23.01 -10.01 3.91
CA GLN A 205 -22.49 -11.25 4.48
C GLN A 205 -21.10 -11.57 3.94
N LEU A 206 -20.26 -12.08 4.84
CA LEU A 206 -18.89 -12.49 4.58
C LEU A 206 -18.73 -13.99 4.73
N GLN A 207 -18.15 -14.62 3.73
CA GLN A 207 -17.80 -16.05 3.76
C GLN A 207 -16.28 -16.18 3.71
N VAL A 208 -15.67 -16.59 4.82
CA VAL A 208 -14.21 -16.67 4.99
C VAL A 208 -13.73 -18.11 4.75
N ARG A 209 -12.69 -18.26 3.93
CA ARG A 209 -12.00 -19.53 3.67
C ARG A 209 -10.82 -19.71 4.64
N ALA A 210 -10.31 -20.94 4.72
CA ALA A 210 -9.17 -21.28 5.59
C ALA A 210 -7.88 -20.50 5.30
N ASP A 211 -7.70 -20.04 4.06
CA ASP A 211 -6.56 -19.22 3.61
C ASP A 211 -6.76 -17.72 3.84
N CYS A 212 -7.77 -17.32 4.62
CA CYS A 212 -8.16 -15.94 4.92
C CYS A 212 -8.77 -15.15 3.77
N VAL A 213 -8.81 -15.72 2.56
CA VAL A 213 -9.59 -15.20 1.44
C VAL A 213 -11.07 -15.29 1.78
N ALA A 214 -11.84 -14.28 1.41
CA ALA A 214 -13.25 -14.22 1.67
C ALA A 214 -14.04 -13.68 0.47
N ARG A 215 -15.32 -14.03 0.43
CA ARG A 215 -16.30 -13.39 -0.45
C ARG A 215 -17.20 -12.52 0.42
N LEU A 216 -17.31 -11.25 0.05
CA LEU A 216 -18.24 -10.31 0.67
C LEU A 216 -19.30 -9.95 -0.38
N GLN A 217 -20.56 -9.99 0.04
CA GLN A 217 -21.68 -9.48 -0.73
C GLN A 217 -22.45 -8.50 0.13
N GLU A 218 -22.73 -7.33 -0.42
CA GLU A 218 -23.45 -6.25 0.26
C GLU A 218 -24.59 -5.76 -0.63
N THR A 219 -25.67 -5.29 -0.02
CA THR A 219 -26.76 -4.61 -0.71
C THR A 219 -27.04 -3.29 -0.03
N ASP A 220 -27.03 -2.22 -0.82
CA ASP A 220 -27.28 -0.87 -0.34
C ASP A 220 -28.78 -0.56 -0.20
N SER A 221 -29.08 0.57 0.43
CA SER A 221 -30.44 1.09 0.61
C SER A 221 -31.15 1.46 -0.69
N LYS A 222 -30.45 1.47 -1.83
CA LYS A 222 -31.00 1.68 -3.17
C LYS A 222 -31.32 0.36 -3.88
N GLY A 223 -31.02 -0.78 -3.25
CA GLY A 223 -31.24 -2.12 -3.79
C GLY A 223 -30.13 -2.60 -4.72
N THR A 224 -28.99 -1.90 -4.77
CA THR A 224 -27.83 -2.35 -5.57
C THR A 224 -27.04 -3.36 -4.77
N THR A 225 -26.77 -4.52 -5.37
CA THR A 225 -25.90 -5.55 -4.78
C THR A 225 -24.49 -5.42 -5.35
N TYR A 226 -23.51 -5.48 -4.46
CA TYR A 226 -22.08 -5.44 -4.79
C TYR A 226 -21.40 -6.73 -4.31
N ASN A 227 -20.41 -7.19 -5.07
CA ASN A 227 -19.62 -8.37 -4.79
C ASN A 227 -18.16 -7.98 -4.68
N TYR A 228 -17.51 -8.51 -3.65
CA TYR A 228 -16.11 -8.21 -3.38
C TYR A 228 -15.32 -9.49 -3.15
N SER A 229 -14.10 -9.51 -3.67
CA SER A 229 -13.08 -10.42 -3.18
C SER A 229 -12.39 -9.76 -2.00
N ALA A 230 -12.35 -10.43 -0.85
CA ALA A 230 -11.84 -9.87 0.38
C ALA A 230 -10.74 -10.76 0.99
N VAL A 231 -9.96 -10.18 1.90
CA VAL A 231 -8.98 -10.90 2.72
C VAL A 231 -9.07 -10.37 4.15
N VAL A 232 -9.44 -11.24 5.08
CA VAL A 232 -9.45 -10.93 6.50
C VAL A 232 -8.01 -10.91 7.01
N LEU A 233 -7.61 -9.84 7.69
CA LEU A 233 -6.25 -9.69 8.21
C LEU A 233 -6.14 -10.33 9.60
N THR A 234 -5.19 -11.25 9.77
CA THR A 234 -4.87 -11.87 11.07
C THR A 234 -4.57 -10.82 12.14
N GLY A 235 -4.85 -11.19 13.39
CA GLY A 235 -4.68 -10.34 14.57
C GLY A 235 -5.82 -9.34 14.76
N GLY A 236 -6.98 -9.56 14.11
CA GLY A 236 -8.16 -8.71 14.25
C GLY A 236 -7.94 -7.29 13.70
N ARG A 237 -7.07 -7.13 12.69
CA ARG A 237 -6.71 -5.81 12.14
C ARG A 237 -7.76 -5.23 11.20
N GLY A 238 -8.75 -6.03 10.81
CA GLY A 238 -9.78 -5.69 9.83
C GLY A 238 -9.61 -6.51 8.56
N TYR A 239 -9.94 -5.95 7.40
CA TYR A 239 -9.89 -6.66 6.13
C TYR A 239 -9.62 -5.73 4.95
N ILE A 240 -9.20 -6.32 3.83
CA ILE A 240 -9.00 -5.64 2.55
C ILE A 240 -9.98 -6.22 1.55
N TYR A 241 -10.55 -5.40 0.66
CA TYR A 241 -11.40 -5.89 -0.41
C TYR A 241 -11.10 -5.25 -1.75
N LEU A 242 -11.42 -5.97 -2.82
CA LEU A 242 -11.47 -5.49 -4.19
C LEU A 242 -12.88 -5.69 -4.77
N GLN A 243 -13.48 -4.61 -5.24
CA GLN A 243 -14.80 -4.62 -5.85
C GLN A 243 -14.79 -5.27 -7.24
N GLN A 244 -15.80 -6.10 -7.52
CA GLN A 244 -15.88 -6.88 -8.76
C GLN A 244 -16.71 -6.19 -9.86
N GLU A 245 -17.61 -5.27 -9.50
CA GLU A 245 -18.52 -4.63 -10.45
C GLU A 245 -17.81 -3.68 -11.43
N ALA A 246 -18.11 -3.82 -12.72
CA ALA A 246 -17.45 -3.11 -13.81
C ALA A 246 -17.37 -1.58 -13.64
N LYS A 247 -18.40 -0.95 -13.06
CA LYS A 247 -18.52 0.51 -13.01
C LYS A 247 -17.65 1.19 -11.96
N ASP A 248 -17.25 0.48 -10.92
CA ASP A 248 -16.45 1.05 -9.85
C ASP A 248 -15.20 0.20 -9.62
N LEU A 249 -14.06 0.87 -9.56
CA LEU A 249 -12.78 0.30 -9.19
C LEU A 249 -12.42 0.85 -7.82
N THR A 250 -12.70 0.04 -6.81
CA THR A 250 -12.48 0.36 -5.40
C THR A 250 -11.68 -0.78 -4.76
N LEU A 251 -10.55 -0.41 -4.16
CA LEU A 251 -9.71 -1.27 -3.33
C LEU A 251 -9.68 -0.68 -1.92
N GLY A 252 -10.44 -1.29 -1.02
CA GLY A 252 -10.63 -0.78 0.35
C GLY A 252 -9.77 -1.51 1.36
N LEU A 253 -9.21 -0.77 2.32
CA LEU A 253 -8.73 -1.32 3.59
C LEU A 253 -9.65 -0.81 4.69
N LEU A 254 -10.24 -1.72 5.45
CA LEU A 254 -11.01 -1.40 6.64
C LEU A 254 -10.24 -1.84 7.87
N GLU A 255 -10.03 -0.92 8.78
CA GLU A 255 -9.22 -1.11 9.97
C GLU A 255 -10.12 -1.17 11.20
N ARG A 256 -9.85 -2.14 12.08
CA ARG A 256 -10.58 -2.25 13.34
C ARG A 256 -10.26 -1.07 14.23
N VAL A 257 -11.31 -0.45 14.77
CA VAL A 257 -11.14 0.55 15.82
C VAL A 257 -10.84 -0.20 17.11
N SER A 258 -9.61 -0.09 17.60
CA SER A 258 -9.25 -0.56 18.94
C SER A 258 -10.16 0.11 19.97
N ARG A 259 -10.77 -0.70 20.85
CA ARG A 259 -11.48 -0.20 22.03
C ARG A 259 -10.50 0.45 23.00
#